data_AF-A0A3B9GV28-F1
#
_entry.id   AF-A0A3B9GV28-F1
#
_cell.length_a   1.000
_cell.length_b   1.000
_cell.length_c   1.000
_cell.angle_alpha   90.00
_cell.angle_beta   90.00
_cell.angle_gamma   90.00
#
_symmetry.space_group_name_H-M   'P 1'
#
loop_
_entity.id
_entity.type
_entity.pdbx_description
1 polymer ?
#
loop_
_entity_poly.entity_id
_entity_poly.type
_entity_poly.pdbx_seq_one_letter_code
_entity_poly.pdbx_strand_id
1 'polypeptide(L)'
;SEKPVADETYTFHFHRNMMLELVKRLDLQQVTLVCQDWGGLLGLTLPPDMPDRFERLIVMNTTLATGTSPSDGFNAWKTYSASQPDMDVAALMKRGMPVLSDAEAAAYGAPFPDATYKAGVRRFPELVMVEPDMEGVETSQRAADWWARDWQGETFMAVGGADPVLGPPVMEKLRAQIRGCPEPMIIEEAGHFVQEWGAPVARAALEAFGEL
;
A
#
# COMPACT_ATOMS: atom_id res chain seq x y z
N SER A 1 3.46 -17.12 -2.53
CA SER A 1 2.78 -17.38 -1.25
C SER A 1 1.60 -18.30 -1.47
N GLU A 2 1.26 -19.12 -0.48
CA GLU A 2 0.02 -19.92 -0.47
C GLU A 2 -1.21 -19.02 -0.27
N LYS A 3 -2.41 -19.54 -0.55
CA LYS A 3 -3.68 -18.78 -0.51
C LYS A 3 -4.71 -19.53 0.36
N PRO A 4 -4.85 -19.20 1.65
CA PRO A 4 -5.94 -19.72 2.48
C PRO A 4 -7.30 -19.51 1.79
N VAL A 5 -8.18 -20.52 1.86
CA VAL A 5 -9.46 -20.48 1.14
C VAL A 5 -10.57 -19.80 1.93
N ALA A 6 -10.43 -19.74 3.26
CA ALA A 6 -11.43 -19.16 4.16
C ALA A 6 -11.17 -17.66 4.32
N ASP A 7 -12.17 -16.86 3.96
CA ASP A 7 -12.18 -15.40 4.01
C ASP A 7 -11.80 -14.87 5.42
N GLU A 8 -12.26 -15.51 6.49
CA GLU A 8 -11.99 -15.10 7.88
C GLU A 8 -10.53 -15.30 8.31
N THR A 9 -9.74 -16.06 7.54
CA THR A 9 -8.29 -16.21 7.82
C THR A 9 -7.55 -14.90 7.57
N TYR A 10 -8.05 -14.08 6.64
CA TYR A 10 -7.42 -12.83 6.27
C TYR A 10 -7.86 -11.72 7.22
N THR A 11 -6.92 -11.29 8.05
CA THR A 11 -7.06 -10.13 8.93
C THR A 11 -5.91 -9.16 8.77
N PHE A 12 -6.04 -7.95 9.34
CA PHE A 12 -4.96 -6.98 9.37
C PHE A 12 -3.70 -7.57 10.05
N HIS A 13 -3.85 -8.14 11.25
CA HIS A 13 -2.70 -8.70 11.97
C HIS A 13 -2.14 -9.98 11.33
N PHE A 14 -2.97 -10.77 10.64
CA PHE A 14 -2.48 -11.92 9.87
C PHE A 14 -1.39 -11.49 8.87
N HIS A 15 -1.68 -10.47 8.05
CA HIS A 15 -0.72 -9.97 7.06
C HIS A 15 0.44 -9.22 7.71
N ARG A 16 0.16 -8.37 8.69
CA ARG A 16 1.20 -7.59 9.38
C ARG A 16 2.23 -8.50 10.04
N ASN A 17 1.77 -9.52 10.78
CA ASN A 17 2.66 -10.44 11.47
C ASN A 17 3.49 -11.26 10.48
N MET A 18 2.92 -11.65 9.33
CA MET A 18 3.70 -12.29 8.27
C MET A 18 4.85 -11.41 7.77
N MET A 19 4.62 -10.10 7.59
CA MET A 19 5.68 -9.16 7.19
C MET A 19 6.74 -8.98 8.28
N LEU A 20 6.34 -8.85 9.55
CA LEU A 20 7.28 -8.78 10.68
C LEU A 20 8.16 -10.03 10.74
N GLU A 21 7.57 -11.22 10.60
CA GLU A 21 8.30 -12.48 10.62
C GLU A 21 9.20 -12.64 9.40
N LEU A 22 8.80 -12.16 8.22
CA LEU A 22 9.67 -12.13 7.04
C LEU A 22 10.95 -11.32 7.31
N VAL A 23 10.79 -10.09 7.82
CA VAL A 23 11.91 -9.19 8.15
C VAL A 23 12.86 -9.85 9.16
N LYS A 24 12.31 -10.44 10.23
CA LYS A 24 13.11 -11.14 11.25
C LYS A 24 13.80 -12.38 10.69
N ARG A 25 13.09 -13.19 9.90
CA ARG A 25 13.58 -14.49 9.42
C ARG A 25 14.71 -14.36 8.40
N LEU A 26 14.68 -13.30 7.59
CA LEU A 26 15.74 -12.97 6.65
C LEU A 26 16.82 -12.07 7.27
N ASP A 27 16.62 -11.64 8.52
CA ASP A 27 17.44 -10.67 9.22
C ASP A 27 17.73 -9.43 8.37
N LEU A 28 16.68 -8.85 7.79
CA LEU A 28 16.84 -7.64 6.97
C LEU A 28 17.28 -6.47 7.86
N GLN A 29 18.30 -5.76 7.39
CA GLN A 29 18.90 -4.58 8.02
C GLN A 29 19.02 -3.48 6.96
N GLN A 30 19.12 -2.22 7.38
CA GLN A 30 19.32 -1.08 6.47
C GLN A 30 18.25 -1.01 5.37
N VAL A 31 16.99 -1.26 5.75
CA VAL A 31 15.89 -1.41 4.82
C VAL A 31 15.42 -0.05 4.31
N THR A 32 15.39 0.10 2.99
CA THR A 32 14.52 1.08 2.32
C THR A 32 13.14 0.45 2.16
N LEU A 33 12.16 0.89 2.96
CA LEU A 33 10.78 0.44 2.81
C LEU A 33 10.19 1.07 1.54
N VAL A 34 9.74 0.26 0.59
CA VAL A 34 9.04 0.71 -0.62
C VAL A 34 7.60 0.23 -0.55
N CYS A 35 6.62 1.13 -0.52
CA CYS A 35 5.23 0.75 -0.27
C CYS A 35 4.19 1.55 -1.07
N GLN A 36 3.05 0.91 -1.33
CA GLN A 36 1.87 1.42 -2.04
C GLN A 36 0.64 0.59 -1.62
N ASP A 37 -0.55 1.19 -1.63
CA ASP A 37 -1.83 0.59 -1.22
C ASP A 37 -1.71 -0.23 0.08
N TRP A 38 -2.19 -1.47 0.13
CA TRP A 38 -2.10 -2.34 1.29
C TRP A 38 -0.67 -2.62 1.74
N GLY A 39 0.30 -2.56 0.83
CA GLY A 39 1.71 -2.59 1.17
C GLY A 39 2.11 -1.44 2.09
N GLY A 40 1.50 -0.26 1.96
CA GLY A 40 1.70 0.86 2.87
C GLY A 40 0.84 0.78 4.12
N LEU A 41 -0.45 0.40 4.02
CA LEU A 41 -1.31 0.21 5.21
C LEU A 41 -0.71 -0.76 6.23
N LEU A 42 -0.02 -1.81 5.75
CA LEU A 42 0.70 -2.76 6.59
C LEU A 42 2.13 -2.29 6.86
N GLY A 43 2.88 -1.95 5.80
CA GLY A 43 4.31 -1.68 5.83
C GLY A 43 4.67 -0.49 6.72
N LEU A 44 3.88 0.58 6.69
CA LEU A 44 4.11 1.75 7.54
C LEU A 44 3.92 1.44 9.03
N THR A 45 3.33 0.30 9.39
CA THR A 45 3.18 -0.11 10.79
C THR A 45 4.31 -1.00 11.30
N LEU A 46 5.27 -1.38 10.44
CA LEU A 46 6.40 -2.24 10.83
C LEU A 46 7.52 -1.50 11.57
N PRO A 47 8.00 -0.32 11.09
CA PRO A 47 9.15 0.35 11.71
C PRO A 47 9.01 0.66 13.21
N PRO A 48 7.83 1.04 13.76
CA PRO A 48 7.69 1.25 15.20
C PRO A 48 8.06 0.06 16.08
N ASP A 49 7.98 -1.18 15.57
CA ASP A 49 8.32 -2.41 16.32
C ASP A 49 9.76 -2.88 16.08
N MET A 50 10.50 -2.27 15.15
CA MET A 50 11.87 -2.64 14.80
C MET A 50 12.63 -1.45 14.17
N PRO A 51 12.69 -0.30 14.85
CA PRO A 51 13.11 0.97 14.25
C PRO A 51 14.54 0.90 13.68
N ASP A 52 15.44 0.17 14.32
CA ASP A 52 16.85 0.04 13.91
C ASP A 52 17.05 -0.69 12.57
N ARG A 53 16.00 -1.31 12.01
CA ARG A 53 16.08 -2.06 10.75
C ARG A 53 15.75 -1.22 9.52
N PHE A 54 15.15 -0.06 9.67
CA PHE A 54 14.63 0.77 8.57
C PHE A 54 15.37 2.10 8.50
N GLU A 55 15.95 2.41 7.34
CA GLU A 55 16.74 3.62 7.12
C GLU A 55 16.07 4.62 6.18
N ARG A 56 15.29 4.12 5.22
CA ARG A 56 14.66 4.96 4.21
C ARG A 56 13.24 4.53 3.90
N LEU A 57 12.46 5.45 3.32
CA LEU A 57 11.09 5.25 2.88
C LEU A 57 10.92 5.76 1.45
N ILE A 58 10.40 4.91 0.56
CA ILE A 58 9.81 5.30 -0.73
C ILE A 58 8.32 5.00 -0.64
N VAL A 59 7.51 6.04 -0.54
CA VAL A 59 6.05 5.92 -0.36
C VAL A 59 5.31 6.37 -1.61
N MET A 60 4.47 5.48 -2.13
CA MET A 60 3.52 5.74 -3.21
C MET A 60 2.07 5.63 -2.69
N ASN A 61 1.08 6.01 -3.51
CA ASN A 61 -0.35 6.08 -3.19
C ASN A 61 -0.81 5.07 -2.13
N THR A 62 -0.93 5.53 -0.88
CA THR A 62 -1.25 4.75 0.31
C THR A 62 -1.77 5.68 1.41
N THR A 63 -2.08 5.13 2.59
CA THR A 63 -2.38 5.89 3.80
C THR A 63 -2.06 5.09 5.06
N LEU A 64 -2.10 5.75 6.23
CA LEU A 64 -2.29 5.12 7.53
C LEU A 64 -3.78 5.14 7.85
N ALA A 65 -4.42 3.98 7.87
CA ALA A 65 -5.87 3.90 8.10
C ALA A 65 -6.18 3.93 9.61
N THR A 66 -6.61 5.08 10.11
CA THR A 66 -6.79 5.37 11.54
C THR A 66 -8.25 5.36 11.99
N GLY A 67 -9.11 4.57 11.33
CA GLY A 67 -10.51 4.42 11.70
C GLY A 67 -11.46 5.42 11.02
N THR A 68 -11.07 5.94 9.87
CA THR A 68 -11.88 6.82 9.03
C THR A 68 -11.66 6.48 7.56
N SER A 69 -12.71 6.49 6.75
CA SER A 69 -12.57 6.26 5.31
C SER A 69 -11.61 7.28 4.66
N PRO A 70 -10.68 6.84 3.79
CA PRO A 70 -9.69 7.73 3.19
C PRO A 70 -10.27 8.65 2.11
N SER A 71 -11.31 8.20 1.39
CA SER A 71 -11.95 8.98 0.32
C SER A 71 -13.28 8.38 -0.13
N ASP A 72 -14.08 9.17 -0.84
CA ASP A 72 -15.29 8.66 -1.51
C ASP A 72 -14.96 7.65 -2.61
N GLY A 73 -13.83 7.81 -3.29
CA GLY A 73 -13.33 6.84 -4.27
C GLY A 73 -13.06 5.48 -3.64
N PHE A 74 -12.53 5.45 -2.41
CA PHE A 74 -12.37 4.21 -1.67
C PHE A 74 -13.72 3.58 -1.31
N ASN A 75 -14.70 4.36 -0.86
CA ASN A 75 -16.04 3.84 -0.54
C ASN A 75 -16.69 3.21 -1.78
N ALA A 76 -16.54 3.84 -2.95
CA ALA A 76 -17.01 3.29 -4.22
C ALA A 76 -16.27 2.01 -4.62
N TRP A 77 -14.93 1.98 -4.46
CA TRP A 77 -14.11 0.79 -4.70
C TRP A 77 -14.50 -0.38 -3.79
N LYS A 78 -14.70 -0.14 -2.49
CA LYS A 78 -15.13 -1.14 -1.51
C LYS A 78 -16.49 -1.73 -1.91
N THR A 79 -17.46 -0.86 -2.22
CA THR A 79 -18.80 -1.28 -2.68
C THR A 79 -18.73 -2.10 -3.97
N TYR A 80 -17.95 -1.65 -4.97
CA TYR A 80 -17.75 -2.39 -6.21
C TYR A 80 -17.13 -3.77 -5.94
N SER A 81 -16.10 -3.84 -5.11
CA SER A 81 -15.40 -5.10 -4.79
C SER A 81 -16.32 -6.11 -4.11
N ALA A 82 -17.13 -5.67 -3.16
CA ALA A 82 -18.12 -6.52 -2.49
C ALA A 82 -19.17 -7.11 -3.45
N SER A 83 -19.45 -6.43 -4.57
CA SER A 83 -20.35 -6.92 -5.62
C SER A 83 -19.73 -7.97 -6.55
N GLN A 84 -18.43 -8.23 -6.46
CA GLN A 84 -17.66 -9.08 -7.36
C GLN A 84 -17.04 -10.29 -6.62
N PRO A 85 -17.85 -11.29 -6.20
CA PRO A 85 -17.35 -12.45 -5.45
C PRO A 85 -16.31 -13.28 -6.21
N ASP A 86 -16.33 -13.23 -7.54
CA ASP A 86 -15.32 -13.82 -8.43
C ASP A 86 -14.70 -12.76 -9.34
N MET A 87 -14.13 -11.71 -8.74
CA MET A 87 -13.53 -10.59 -9.46
C MET A 87 -12.52 -11.06 -10.53
N ASP A 88 -12.72 -10.62 -11.77
CA ASP A 88 -11.73 -10.77 -12.83
C ASP A 88 -10.60 -9.76 -12.62
N VAL A 89 -9.48 -10.25 -12.08
CA VAL A 89 -8.32 -9.42 -11.75
C VAL A 89 -7.64 -8.88 -13.02
N ALA A 90 -7.53 -9.67 -14.08
CA ALA A 90 -6.91 -9.20 -15.32
C ALA A 90 -7.75 -8.07 -15.96
N ALA A 91 -9.06 -8.26 -16.03
CA ALA A 91 -9.97 -7.23 -16.54
C ALA A 91 -9.99 -5.97 -15.65
N LEU A 92 -9.93 -6.14 -14.32
CA LEU A 92 -9.80 -5.02 -13.38
C LEU A 92 -8.54 -4.19 -13.69
N MET A 93 -7.38 -4.86 -13.77
CA MET A 93 -6.10 -4.18 -13.97
C MET A 93 -6.07 -3.48 -15.33
N LYS A 94 -6.57 -4.12 -16.39
CA LYS A 94 -6.68 -3.51 -17.72
C LYS A 94 -7.57 -2.27 -17.72
N ARG A 95 -8.68 -2.29 -16.97
CA ARG A 95 -9.59 -1.15 -16.83
C ARG A 95 -8.97 -0.01 -16.03
N GLY A 96 -8.27 -0.32 -14.94
CA GLY A 96 -7.66 0.66 -14.03
C GLY A 96 -6.34 1.25 -14.54
N MET A 97 -5.61 0.49 -15.36
CA MET A 97 -4.33 0.89 -15.95
C MET A 97 -4.36 0.60 -17.47
N PRO A 98 -4.93 1.51 -18.28
CA PRO A 98 -5.01 1.32 -19.73
C PRO A 98 -3.64 1.19 -20.42
N VAL A 99 -2.56 1.60 -19.74
CA VAL A 99 -1.17 1.46 -20.22
C VAL A 99 -0.70 0.01 -20.29
N LEU A 100 -1.30 -0.89 -19.50
CA LEU A 100 -0.91 -2.31 -19.51
C LEU A 100 -1.20 -2.94 -20.87
N SER A 101 -0.25 -3.73 -21.37
CA SER A 101 -0.48 -4.71 -22.44
C SER A 101 -1.39 -5.84 -21.95
N ASP A 102 -1.92 -6.63 -22.89
CA ASP A 102 -2.76 -7.79 -22.54
C ASP A 102 -1.98 -8.86 -21.77
N ALA A 103 -0.69 -9.01 -22.07
CA ALA A 103 0.18 -9.94 -21.37
C ALA A 103 0.45 -9.51 -19.92
N GLU A 104 0.65 -8.21 -19.68
CA GLU A 104 0.83 -7.67 -18.33
C GLU A 104 -0.45 -7.78 -17.51
N ALA A 105 -1.61 -7.44 -18.09
CA ALA A 105 -2.90 -7.65 -17.43
C ALA A 105 -3.14 -9.13 -17.08
N ALA A 106 -2.82 -10.05 -17.99
CA ALA A 106 -2.90 -11.49 -17.74
C ALA A 106 -1.96 -11.96 -16.62
N ALA A 107 -0.79 -11.32 -16.45
CA ALA A 107 0.14 -11.64 -15.36
C ALA A 107 -0.47 -11.38 -13.97
N TYR A 108 -1.32 -10.36 -13.83
CA TYR A 108 -2.07 -10.11 -12.60
C TYR A 108 -3.18 -11.15 -12.33
N GLY A 109 -3.77 -11.71 -13.39
CA GLY A 109 -4.77 -12.78 -13.29
C GLY A 109 -4.16 -14.16 -13.03
N ALA A 110 -2.92 -14.39 -13.45
CA ALA A 110 -2.24 -15.69 -13.38
C ALA A 110 -2.24 -16.38 -11.99
N PRO A 111 -2.15 -15.66 -10.85
CA PRO A 111 -2.21 -16.28 -9.53
C PRO A 111 -3.58 -16.88 -9.15
N PHE A 112 -4.64 -16.61 -9.92
CA PHE A 112 -6.03 -16.92 -9.56
C PHE A 112 -6.72 -17.74 -10.66
N PRO A 113 -6.43 -19.06 -10.76
CA PRO A 113 -7.09 -19.93 -11.74
C PRO A 113 -8.62 -19.94 -11.65
N ASP A 114 -9.17 -19.79 -10.44
CA ASP A 114 -10.61 -19.71 -10.16
C ASP A 114 -10.89 -18.94 -8.85
N ALA A 115 -12.17 -18.79 -8.51
CA ALA A 115 -12.66 -18.05 -7.34
C ALA A 115 -12.15 -18.57 -5.98
N THR A 116 -11.75 -19.85 -5.88
CA THR A 116 -11.26 -20.45 -4.64
C THR A 116 -9.89 -19.89 -4.22
N TYR A 117 -9.16 -19.29 -5.16
CA TYR A 117 -7.88 -18.62 -4.91
C TYR A 117 -8.03 -17.14 -4.52
N LYS A 118 -9.27 -16.60 -4.48
CA LYS A 118 -9.54 -15.15 -4.37
C LYS A 118 -10.06 -14.69 -3.01
N ALA A 119 -10.00 -15.53 -1.97
CA ALA A 119 -10.42 -15.15 -0.61
C ALA A 119 -9.71 -13.90 -0.11
N GLY A 120 -8.38 -13.83 -0.23
CA GLY A 120 -7.63 -12.61 0.11
C GLY A 120 -8.01 -11.39 -0.73
N VAL A 121 -8.26 -11.58 -2.04
CA VAL A 121 -8.69 -10.50 -2.95
C VAL A 121 -10.03 -9.91 -2.51
N ARG A 122 -11.00 -10.77 -2.14
CA ARG A 122 -12.29 -10.32 -1.62
C ARG A 122 -12.16 -9.58 -0.28
N ARG A 123 -11.25 -10.05 0.59
CA ARG A 123 -11.15 -9.53 1.95
C ARG A 123 -10.43 -8.21 2.08
N PHE A 124 -9.43 -7.94 1.25
CA PHE A 124 -8.62 -6.74 1.39
C PHE A 124 -9.43 -5.43 1.44
N PRO A 125 -10.40 -5.16 0.54
CA PRO A 125 -11.22 -3.95 0.65
C PRO A 125 -12.05 -3.87 1.94
N GLU A 126 -12.47 -5.00 2.49
CA GLU A 126 -13.24 -5.06 3.75
C GLU A 126 -12.39 -4.80 4.99
N LEU A 127 -11.08 -5.07 4.91
CA LEU A 127 -10.15 -4.90 6.02
C LEU A 127 -9.63 -3.47 6.20
N VAL A 128 -9.89 -2.56 5.25
CA VAL A 128 -9.44 -1.16 5.39
C VAL A 128 -10.19 -0.53 6.55
N MET A 129 -9.44 0.01 7.50
CA MET A 129 -9.94 0.54 8.77
C MET A 129 -10.68 1.87 8.57
N VAL A 130 -11.95 1.77 8.21
CA VAL A 130 -12.85 2.91 7.96
C VAL A 130 -13.69 3.33 9.18
N GLU A 131 -13.68 2.53 10.24
CA GLU A 131 -14.37 2.78 11.51
C GLU A 131 -13.41 2.63 12.70
N PRO A 132 -13.61 3.36 13.82
CA PRO A 132 -12.64 3.44 14.92
C PRO A 132 -12.34 2.13 15.67
N ASP A 133 -13.26 1.18 15.66
CA ASP A 133 -13.18 -0.09 16.40
C ASP A 133 -12.69 -1.27 15.54
N MET A 134 -12.34 -1.00 14.27
CA MET A 134 -11.79 -2.02 13.38
C MET A 134 -10.41 -2.51 13.84
N GLU A 135 -10.16 -3.80 13.60
CA GLU A 135 -8.85 -4.41 13.88
C GLU A 135 -7.73 -3.67 13.15
N GLY A 136 -6.71 -3.26 13.91
CA GLY A 136 -5.52 -2.58 13.40
C GLY A 136 -5.51 -1.08 13.61
N VAL A 137 -6.65 -0.44 13.96
CA VAL A 137 -6.74 1.03 14.12
C VAL A 137 -5.72 1.54 15.13
N GLU A 138 -5.66 0.91 16.32
CA GLU A 138 -4.70 1.26 17.37
C GLU A 138 -3.24 1.10 16.88
N THR A 139 -2.97 0.04 16.12
CA THR A 139 -1.64 -0.21 15.54
C THR A 139 -1.27 0.86 14.52
N SER A 140 -2.21 1.27 13.67
CA SER A 140 -2.01 2.33 12.67
C SER A 140 -1.88 3.71 13.32
N GLN A 141 -2.60 4.00 14.41
CA GLN A 141 -2.48 5.24 15.17
C GLN A 141 -1.11 5.34 15.84
N ARG A 142 -0.65 4.25 16.48
CA ARG A 142 0.70 4.16 17.03
C ARG A 142 1.77 4.39 15.97
N ALA A 143 1.57 3.86 14.76
CA ALA A 143 2.47 4.09 13.65
C ALA A 143 2.47 5.57 13.22
N ALA A 144 1.30 6.21 13.10
CA ALA A 144 1.20 7.63 12.78
C ALA A 144 1.95 8.52 13.79
N ASP A 145 1.82 8.23 15.09
CA ASP A 145 2.56 8.96 16.14
C ASP A 145 4.08 8.79 15.99
N TRP A 146 4.54 7.57 15.71
CA TRP A 146 5.95 7.27 15.52
C TRP A 146 6.53 7.95 14.27
N TRP A 147 5.82 7.93 13.13
CA TRP A 147 6.23 8.63 11.91
C TRP A 147 6.33 10.15 12.11
N ALA A 148 5.47 10.73 12.94
CA ALA A 148 5.47 12.16 13.22
C ALA A 148 6.58 12.58 14.20
N ARG A 149 7.01 11.70 15.10
CA ARG A 149 7.90 12.06 16.22
C ARG A 149 9.30 11.46 16.10
N ASP A 150 9.36 10.17 15.80
CA ASP A 150 10.55 9.35 16.01
C ASP A 150 11.30 9.06 14.71
N TRP A 151 10.62 9.01 13.56
CA TRP A 151 11.28 8.79 12.26
C TRP A 151 12.38 9.81 12.00
N GLN A 152 13.60 9.32 11.70
CA GLN A 152 14.77 10.12 11.32
C GLN A 152 15.34 9.75 9.94
N GLY A 153 14.80 8.73 9.30
CA GLY A 153 15.33 8.23 8.02
C GLY A 153 14.96 9.12 6.85
N GLU A 154 15.54 8.81 5.69
CA GLU A 154 15.29 9.56 4.46
C GLU A 154 13.96 9.14 3.83
N THR A 155 13.20 10.11 3.34
CA THR A 155 11.88 9.84 2.74
C THR A 155 11.82 10.39 1.32
N PHE A 156 11.30 9.59 0.41
CA PHE A 156 10.88 9.99 -0.92
C PHE A 156 9.40 9.63 -1.12
N MET A 157 8.62 10.56 -1.68
CA MET A 157 7.19 10.35 -1.95
C MET A 157 6.93 10.55 -3.44
N ALA A 158 6.21 9.61 -4.05
CA ALA A 158 5.66 9.74 -5.41
C ALA A 158 4.15 9.55 -5.39
N VAL A 159 3.42 10.32 -6.18
CA VAL A 159 1.96 10.29 -6.20
C VAL A 159 1.46 10.19 -7.64
N GLY A 160 0.61 9.21 -7.89
CA GLY A 160 -0.20 9.15 -9.10
C GLY A 160 -1.29 10.21 -9.05
N GLY A 161 -1.15 11.24 -9.88
CA GLY A 161 -2.03 12.41 -9.90
C GLY A 161 -3.47 12.09 -10.32
N ALA A 162 -3.65 11.02 -11.11
CA ALA A 162 -4.95 10.57 -11.60
C ALA A 162 -5.65 9.53 -10.72
N ASP A 163 -5.09 9.15 -9.56
CA ASP A 163 -5.71 8.18 -8.66
C ASP A 163 -6.99 8.72 -8.00
N PRO A 164 -8.17 8.15 -8.29
CA PRO A 164 -9.42 8.60 -7.68
C PRO A 164 -9.62 8.09 -6.24
N VAL A 165 -8.76 7.20 -5.75
CA VAL A 165 -8.88 6.54 -4.45
C VAL A 165 -7.94 7.16 -3.43
N LEU A 166 -6.62 7.05 -3.64
CA LEU A 166 -5.57 7.52 -2.72
C LEU A 166 -4.67 8.57 -3.38
N GLY A 167 -5.25 9.43 -4.23
CA GLY A 167 -4.54 10.48 -4.96
C GLY A 167 -4.05 11.65 -4.08
N PRO A 168 -3.72 12.80 -4.71
CA PRO A 168 -3.04 13.92 -4.04
C PRO A 168 -3.64 14.37 -2.69
N PRO A 169 -4.98 14.48 -2.50
CA PRO A 169 -5.53 14.89 -1.21
C PRO A 169 -5.26 13.90 -0.06
N VAL A 170 -5.19 12.61 -0.35
CA VAL A 170 -4.89 11.58 0.67
C VAL A 170 -3.40 11.54 0.95
N MET A 171 -2.59 11.59 -0.11
CA MET A 171 -1.12 11.58 0.02
C MET A 171 -0.58 12.84 0.70
N GLU A 172 -1.21 14.00 0.52
CA GLU A 172 -0.82 15.21 1.24
C GLU A 172 -1.07 15.09 2.75
N LYS A 173 -2.17 14.45 3.16
CA LYS A 173 -2.41 14.16 4.58
C LYS A 173 -1.33 13.22 5.13
N LEU A 174 -0.98 12.17 4.39
CA LEU A 174 0.07 11.24 4.78
C LEU A 174 1.45 11.94 4.86
N ARG A 175 1.76 12.80 3.89
CA ARG A 175 3.00 13.61 3.86
C ARG A 175 3.14 14.44 5.13
N ALA A 176 2.07 15.12 5.54
CA ALA A 176 2.05 15.92 6.76
C ALA A 176 2.21 15.09 8.05
N GLN A 177 1.91 13.79 8.02
CA GLN A 177 2.11 12.88 9.16
C GLN A 177 3.54 12.32 9.23
N ILE A 178 4.26 12.25 8.12
CA ILE A 178 5.61 11.71 8.06
C ILE A 178 6.62 12.83 8.29
N ARG A 179 7.33 12.77 9.42
CA ARG A 179 8.36 13.76 9.77
C ARG A 179 9.41 13.85 8.67
N GLY A 180 9.65 15.07 8.19
CA GLY A 180 10.67 15.33 7.17
C GLY A 180 10.34 14.83 5.76
N CYS A 181 9.10 14.40 5.50
CA CYS A 181 8.69 14.03 4.15
C CYS A 181 8.75 15.25 3.20
N PRO A 182 9.50 15.19 2.09
CA PRO A 182 9.61 16.31 1.16
C PRO A 182 8.33 16.50 0.33
N GLU A 183 8.31 17.54 -0.50
CA GLU A 183 7.29 17.68 -1.55
C GLU A 183 7.27 16.42 -2.44
N PRO A 184 6.08 15.92 -2.81
CA PRO A 184 5.96 14.69 -3.59
C PRO A 184 6.33 14.90 -5.06
N MET A 185 6.91 13.87 -5.67
CA MET A 185 6.94 13.74 -7.12
C MET A 185 5.54 13.38 -7.63
N ILE A 186 4.85 14.31 -8.30
CA ILE A 186 3.55 14.03 -8.94
C ILE A 186 3.77 13.48 -10.34
N ILE A 187 3.12 12.36 -10.66
CA ILE A 187 3.03 11.79 -12.01
C ILE A 187 1.58 11.94 -12.44
N GLU A 188 1.30 12.99 -13.22
CA GLU A 188 -0.06 13.45 -13.52
C GLU A 188 -0.93 12.36 -14.17
N GLU A 189 -0.36 11.61 -15.12
CA GLU A 189 -1.06 10.54 -15.83
C GLU A 189 -1.15 9.21 -15.06
N ALA A 190 -0.38 9.05 -13.99
CA ALA A 190 -0.37 7.81 -13.23
C ALA A 190 -1.62 7.71 -12.34
N GLY A 191 -2.30 6.56 -12.43
CA GLY A 191 -3.41 6.21 -11.55
C GLY A 191 -2.92 5.61 -10.23
N HIS A 192 -3.74 4.76 -9.63
CA HIS A 192 -3.49 4.15 -8.32
C HIS A 192 -2.19 3.33 -8.25
N PHE A 193 -1.90 2.55 -9.31
CA PHE A 193 -0.73 1.67 -9.40
C PHE A 193 0.46 2.42 -10.02
N VAL A 194 1.04 3.35 -9.25
CA VAL A 194 2.15 4.23 -9.65
C VAL A 194 3.38 3.45 -10.14
N GLN A 195 3.55 2.20 -9.72
CA GLN A 195 4.67 1.34 -10.08
C GLN A 195 4.75 1.03 -11.58
N GLU A 196 3.67 1.20 -12.34
CA GLU A 196 3.72 1.12 -13.82
C GLU A 196 4.48 2.29 -14.46
N TRP A 197 4.67 3.37 -13.70
CA TRP A 197 5.61 4.46 -13.98
C TRP A 197 6.86 4.36 -13.08
N GLY A 198 7.19 3.15 -12.63
CA GLY A 198 8.14 2.92 -11.54
C GLY A 198 9.60 3.24 -11.89
N ALA A 199 9.99 3.20 -13.16
CA ALA A 199 11.37 3.50 -13.54
C ALA A 199 11.77 4.96 -13.25
N PRO A 200 10.97 5.97 -13.66
CA PRO A 200 11.15 7.35 -13.19
C PRO A 200 11.16 7.50 -11.66
N VAL A 201 10.22 6.85 -10.95
CA VAL A 201 10.12 6.92 -9.48
C VAL A 201 11.40 6.40 -8.82
N ALA A 202 11.89 5.25 -9.25
CA ALA A 202 13.09 4.63 -8.68
C ALA A 202 14.33 5.51 -8.91
N ARG A 203 14.48 6.11 -10.11
CA ARG A 203 15.60 7.00 -10.41
C ARG A 203 15.56 8.26 -9.55
N ALA A 204 14.41 8.93 -9.50
CA ALA A 204 14.25 10.15 -8.72
C ALA A 204 14.46 9.90 -7.21
N ALA A 205 14.02 8.74 -6.70
CA ALA A 205 14.27 8.35 -5.31
C ALA A 205 15.77 8.15 -5.03
N LEU A 206 16.49 7.44 -5.92
CA LEU A 206 17.93 7.25 -5.76
C LEU A 206 18.72 8.56 -5.88
N GLU A 207 18.35 9.44 -6.81
CA GLU A 207 18.92 10.79 -6.91
C GLU A 207 18.67 11.60 -5.62
N ALA A 208 17.46 11.53 -5.06
CA ALA A 208 17.11 12.22 -3.82
C ALA A 208 17.90 11.69 -2.60
N PHE A 209 18.25 10.41 -2.60
CA PHE A 209 19.10 9.78 -1.57
C PHE A 209 20.61 9.89 -1.85
N GLY A 210 21.02 10.53 -2.96
CA GLY A 210 22.43 10.70 -3.32
C GLY A 210 23.15 9.43 -3.79
N GLU A 211 22.39 8.47 -4.34
CA GLU A 211 22.88 7.15 -4.78
C GLU A 211 23.05 7.04 -6.32
N LEU A 212 22.79 8.13 -7.05
CA LEU A 212 23.01 8.30 -8.50
C LEU A 212 23.64 9.67 -8.76
#